data_AF-A0A1G6RJM9-F1
#
_entry.id   AF-A0A1G6RJM9-F1
#
_cell.length_a   1.000
_cell.length_b   1.000
_cell.length_c   1.000
_cell.angle_alpha   90.00
_cell.angle_beta   90.00
_cell.angle_gamma   90.00
#
_symmetry.space_group_name_H-M   'P 1'
#
loop_
_entity.id
_entity.type
_entity.pdbx_description
1 polymer ?
#
loop_
_entity_poly.entity_id
_entity_poly.type
_entity_poly.pdbx_seq_one_letter_code
_entity_poly.pdbx_strand_id
1 'polypeptide(L)'
;MNAVLPWAGWLAAAVLLTAAQAGTKAPAAVDPAQCKPAGTDLPLPTTWEPYRAAVRVCSLAQSGAGKAPPKVRLLAVFTDEHYRGLPADAPWERFPLPQLVDEGGRCLGQLPHLFPVDPPEELEVRPGRWRAGLPQEIQLQVRSPAAGGDYRLPTLRWDAKTRHYLATPTTPSAPSPDQDKTPCP
;
A
#
# COMPACT_ATOMS: atom_id res chain seq x y z
N MET A 1 63.72 49.61 20.63
CA MET A 1 64.02 48.35 19.91
C MET A 1 63.52 47.22 20.80
N ASN A 2 62.81 46.23 20.25
CA ASN A 2 62.16 45.11 20.99
C ASN A 2 61.03 45.60 21.93
N ALA A 3 60.02 44.84 22.37
CA ALA A 3 59.23 43.70 21.84
C ALA A 3 57.89 43.67 22.67
N VAL A 4 56.87 42.81 22.52
CA VAL A 4 56.62 41.54 21.81
C VAL A 4 55.14 41.52 21.33
N LEU A 5 54.72 40.51 20.56
CA LEU A 5 53.30 40.14 20.34
C LEU A 5 52.70 39.47 21.61
N PRO A 6 51.35 39.42 21.74
CA PRO A 6 50.72 38.11 21.49
C PRO A 6 49.31 38.13 20.84
N TRP A 7 49.13 37.12 19.97
CA TRP A 7 47.94 36.28 19.72
C TRP A 7 46.69 36.82 19.01
N ALA A 8 46.28 36.02 18.03
CA ALA A 8 45.04 36.13 17.28
C ALA A 8 43.95 35.26 17.92
N GLY A 9 42.68 35.64 17.72
CA GLY A 9 41.50 34.89 18.15
C GLY A 9 40.44 34.79 17.05
N TRP A 10 40.73 34.06 15.97
CA TRP A 10 39.77 33.84 14.89
C TRP A 10 38.75 32.77 15.30
N LEU A 11 37.62 33.19 15.86
CA LEU A 11 36.46 32.33 16.11
C LEU A 11 35.79 31.94 14.79
N ALA A 12 36.30 30.87 14.16
CA ALA A 12 35.63 30.20 13.06
C ALA A 12 34.32 29.58 13.56
N ALA A 13 33.21 30.31 13.38
CA ALA A 13 31.87 29.83 13.73
C ALA A 13 31.50 28.64 12.82
N ALA A 14 31.74 27.42 13.31
CA ALA A 14 31.38 26.20 12.61
C ALA A 14 29.86 26.07 12.54
N VAL A 15 29.28 26.50 11.43
CA VAL A 15 27.86 26.30 11.11
C VAL A 15 27.62 24.81 10.87
N LEU A 16 27.35 24.08 11.95
CA LEU A 16 26.87 22.71 11.93
C LEU A 16 25.48 22.68 11.29
N LEU A 17 25.47 22.60 9.96
CA LEU A 17 24.30 22.23 9.18
C LEU A 17 23.90 20.80 9.53
N THR A 18 23.15 20.65 10.62
CA THR A 18 22.37 19.45 10.92
C THR A 18 21.33 19.29 9.82
N ALA A 19 21.73 18.64 8.73
CA ALA A 19 20.85 18.19 7.68
C ALA A 19 19.88 17.16 8.28
N ALA A 20 18.77 17.66 8.83
CA ALA A 20 17.72 16.84 9.40
C ALA A 20 17.20 15.93 8.28
N GLN A 21 17.64 14.67 8.30
CA GLN A 21 17.13 13.65 7.41
C GLN A 21 15.66 13.45 7.78
N ALA A 22 14.78 14.13 7.06
CA ALA A 22 13.34 14.03 7.19
C ALA A 22 12.92 12.64 6.72
N GLY A 23 13.11 11.64 7.60
CA GLY A 23 12.77 10.24 7.37
C GLY A 23 11.32 10.16 6.93
N THR A 24 11.10 9.91 5.64
CA THR A 24 9.76 9.93 5.04
C THR A 24 8.98 8.75 5.59
N LYS A 25 8.19 9.00 6.64
CA LYS A 25 7.28 8.02 7.24
C LYS A 25 6.50 7.33 6.12
N ALA A 26 6.56 5.99 6.10
CA ALA A 26 5.91 5.20 5.07
C ALA A 26 4.41 5.55 4.96
N PRO A 27 3.80 5.47 3.76
CA PRO A 27 2.37 5.71 3.61
C PRO A 27 1.58 4.76 4.51
N ALA A 28 0.54 5.27 5.17
CA ALA A 28 -0.34 4.44 5.98
C ALA A 28 -1.01 3.35 5.13
N ALA A 29 -1.18 2.17 5.71
CA ALA A 29 -1.99 1.13 5.10
C ALA A 29 -3.49 1.49 5.16
N VAL A 30 -4.26 0.92 4.25
CA VAL A 30 -5.72 0.86 4.35
C VAL A 30 -6.07 -0.05 5.53
N ASP A 31 -6.71 0.51 6.54
CA ASP A 31 -7.22 -0.23 7.71
C ASP A 31 -8.51 -0.98 7.33
N PRO A 32 -8.54 -2.33 7.33
CA PRO A 32 -9.72 -3.10 6.95
C PRO A 32 -10.92 -2.84 7.89
N ALA A 33 -10.69 -2.56 9.18
CA ALA A 33 -11.75 -2.32 10.16
C ALA A 33 -12.48 -0.98 9.93
N GLN A 34 -11.89 -0.06 9.15
CA GLN A 34 -12.53 1.20 8.77
C GLN A 34 -13.41 1.09 7.53
N CYS A 35 -13.27 0.02 6.72
CA CYS A 35 -14.08 -0.20 5.52
C CYS A 35 -15.56 -0.41 5.87
N LYS A 36 -16.45 0.06 4.99
CA LYS A 36 -17.91 0.02 5.21
C LYS A 36 -18.59 -0.95 4.24
N PRO A 37 -19.76 -1.53 4.56
CA PRO A 37 -20.57 -2.27 3.59
C PRO A 37 -20.75 -1.49 2.29
N ALA A 38 -20.74 -2.18 1.15
CA ALA A 38 -21.24 -1.58 -0.08
C ALA A 38 -22.73 -1.22 0.09
N GLY A 39 -23.10 0.01 -0.28
CA GLY A 39 -24.50 0.40 -0.37
C GLY A 39 -25.23 -0.42 -1.45
N THR A 40 -26.54 -0.60 -1.29
CA THR A 40 -27.41 -1.24 -2.29
C THR A 40 -27.19 -0.67 -3.68
N ASP A 41 -27.05 0.65 -3.74
CA ASP A 41 -27.06 1.44 -4.97
C ASP A 41 -25.70 1.46 -5.68
N LEU A 42 -24.67 0.81 -5.11
CA LEU A 42 -23.40 0.60 -5.79
C LEU A 42 -23.59 -0.51 -6.85
N PRO A 43 -23.38 -0.23 -8.14
CA PRO A 43 -23.41 -1.26 -9.18
C PRO A 43 -22.20 -2.19 -8.98
N LEU A 44 -22.46 -3.49 -8.90
CA LEU A 44 -21.44 -4.53 -8.82
C LEU A 44 -21.41 -5.31 -10.14
N PRO A 45 -20.25 -5.84 -10.57
CA PRO A 45 -20.21 -6.82 -11.67
C PRO A 45 -20.97 -8.10 -11.27
N THR A 46 -21.55 -8.82 -12.22
CA THR A 46 -22.36 -10.03 -11.94
C THR A 46 -21.63 -11.09 -11.11
N THR A 47 -20.30 -11.18 -11.21
CA THR A 47 -19.45 -12.08 -10.42
C THR A 47 -19.27 -11.69 -8.95
N TRP A 48 -19.71 -10.49 -8.56
CA TRP A 48 -19.67 -9.97 -7.19
C TRP A 48 -21.03 -10.06 -6.48
N GLU A 49 -22.13 -10.16 -7.22
CA GLU A 49 -23.50 -10.20 -6.66
C GLU A 49 -23.73 -11.31 -5.61
N PRO A 50 -23.23 -12.56 -5.77
CA PRO A 50 -23.34 -13.59 -4.73
C PRO A 50 -22.74 -13.18 -3.38
N TYR A 51 -21.72 -12.31 -3.42
CA TYR A 51 -20.96 -11.87 -2.25
C TYR A 51 -21.42 -10.53 -1.70
N ARG A 52 -22.50 -9.92 -2.22
CA ARG A 52 -22.89 -8.51 -1.97
C ARG A 52 -22.90 -8.10 -0.47
N ALA A 53 -23.31 -8.98 0.44
CA ALA A 53 -23.29 -8.71 1.89
C ALA A 53 -21.87 -8.64 2.51
N ALA A 54 -20.91 -9.37 1.93
CA ALA A 54 -19.50 -9.38 2.29
C ALA A 54 -18.68 -8.32 1.55
N VAL A 55 -19.23 -7.66 0.52
CA VAL A 55 -18.52 -6.58 -0.20
C VAL A 55 -18.34 -5.35 0.71
N ARG A 56 -17.10 -4.87 0.80
CA ARG A 56 -16.73 -3.66 1.54
C ARG A 56 -16.08 -2.63 0.64
N VAL A 57 -16.33 -1.37 0.99
CA VAL A 57 -15.77 -0.17 0.38
C VAL A 57 -14.81 0.46 1.39
N CYS A 58 -13.53 0.47 1.04
CA CYS A 58 -12.44 1.06 1.80
C CYS A 58 -12.08 2.44 1.22
N SER A 59 -12.07 3.47 2.05
CA SER A 59 -11.57 4.79 1.66
C SER A 59 -10.04 4.79 1.65
N LEU A 60 -9.42 5.23 0.56
CA LEU A 60 -7.97 5.42 0.54
C LEU A 60 -7.63 6.72 1.29
N ALA A 61 -7.14 6.62 2.52
CA ALA A 61 -7.00 7.78 3.40
C ALA A 61 -5.79 8.66 3.03
N GLN A 62 -6.03 9.94 2.69
CA GLN A 62 -4.98 10.96 2.64
C GLN A 62 -4.91 11.74 3.97
N SER A 63 -4.34 11.13 5.02
CA SER A 63 -4.38 11.65 6.40
C SER A 63 -3.89 13.11 6.56
N GLY A 64 -4.74 13.99 7.10
CA GLY A 64 -4.39 15.37 7.49
C GLY A 64 -5.40 16.42 7.01
N ALA A 65 -5.59 17.49 7.81
CA ALA A 65 -6.50 18.59 7.49
C ALA A 65 -6.07 19.37 6.22
N GLY A 66 -7.03 20.00 5.53
CA GLY A 66 -6.78 20.80 4.32
C GLY A 66 -6.44 20.00 3.06
N LYS A 67 -6.57 18.67 3.09
CA LYS A 67 -6.27 17.79 1.94
C LYS A 67 -7.55 17.51 1.14
N ALA A 68 -7.40 17.33 -0.17
CA ALA A 68 -8.53 17.04 -1.06
C ALA A 68 -9.15 15.66 -0.73
N PRO A 69 -10.47 15.49 -0.88
CA PRO A 69 -11.11 14.20 -0.66
C PRO A 69 -10.55 13.13 -1.62
N PRO A 70 -10.42 11.87 -1.17
CA PRO A 70 -9.89 10.78 -1.99
C PRO A 70 -10.93 10.34 -3.03
N LYS A 71 -10.55 10.42 -4.31
CA LYS A 71 -11.39 10.11 -5.47
C LYS A 71 -11.27 8.64 -5.92
N VAL A 72 -10.57 7.83 -5.14
CA VAL A 72 -10.39 6.39 -5.37
C VAL A 72 -10.77 5.67 -4.08
N ARG A 73 -11.56 4.60 -4.24
CA ARG A 73 -11.94 3.66 -3.19
C ARG A 73 -11.44 2.28 -3.59
N LEU A 74 -11.13 1.46 -2.60
CA LEU A 74 -10.88 0.02 -2.81
C LEU A 74 -12.17 -0.73 -2.51
N LEU A 75 -12.63 -1.54 -3.47
CA LEU A 75 -13.76 -2.44 -3.38
C LEU A 75 -13.22 -3.87 -3.24
N ALA A 76 -13.65 -4.61 -2.22
CA ALA A 76 -13.19 -5.98 -1.96
C ALA A 76 -14.30 -6.84 -1.36
N VAL A 77 -14.27 -8.15 -1.61
CA VAL A 77 -15.06 -9.13 -0.84
C VAL A 77 -14.28 -9.46 0.42
N PHE A 78 -14.84 -9.16 1.60
CA PHE A 78 -14.23 -9.57 2.87
C PHE A 78 -14.64 -11.02 3.14
N THR A 79 -13.71 -11.95 2.88
CA THR A 79 -13.90 -13.40 2.99
C THR A 79 -14.46 -13.81 4.35
N ASP A 80 -13.95 -13.21 5.43
CA ASP A 80 -14.37 -13.51 6.80
C ASP A 80 -15.82 -13.07 7.09
N GLU A 81 -16.33 -12.07 6.38
CA GLU A 81 -17.73 -11.64 6.46
C GLU A 81 -18.66 -12.60 5.69
N HIS A 82 -18.14 -13.27 4.65
CA HIS A 82 -18.85 -14.31 3.90
C HIS A 82 -18.94 -15.62 4.70
N TYR A 83 -17.80 -16.09 5.25
CA TYR A 83 -17.74 -17.36 5.99
C TYR A 83 -18.32 -17.31 7.41
N ARG A 84 -18.57 -16.13 8.01
CA ARG A 84 -19.07 -16.00 9.39
C ARG A 84 -20.35 -16.79 9.71
N GLY A 85 -21.18 -17.07 8.70
CA GLY A 85 -22.42 -17.84 8.84
C GLY A 85 -22.40 -19.25 8.21
N LEU A 86 -21.24 -19.70 7.72
CA LEU A 86 -21.10 -20.97 6.99
C LEU A 86 -20.51 -22.09 7.87
N PRO A 87 -20.68 -23.37 7.49
CA PRO A 87 -19.98 -24.49 8.13
C PRO A 87 -18.45 -24.31 8.12
N ALA A 88 -17.77 -24.82 9.16
CA ALA A 88 -16.32 -24.71 9.29
C ALA A 88 -15.52 -25.50 8.23
N ASP A 89 -16.18 -26.44 7.55
CA ASP A 89 -15.71 -27.24 6.41
C ASP A 89 -16.20 -26.71 5.04
N ALA A 90 -16.83 -25.54 5.00
CA ALA A 90 -17.28 -24.92 3.75
C ALA A 90 -16.09 -24.71 2.79
N PRO A 91 -16.21 -25.12 1.51
CA PRO A 91 -15.09 -25.06 0.57
C PRO A 91 -14.68 -23.61 0.27
N TRP A 92 -13.39 -23.41 -0.01
CA TRP A 92 -12.88 -22.10 -0.42
C TRP A 92 -13.40 -21.71 -1.81
N GLU A 93 -14.10 -20.58 -1.87
CA GLU A 93 -14.67 -20.05 -3.11
C GLU A 93 -13.67 -19.22 -3.91
N ARG A 94 -13.94 -19.09 -5.22
CA ARG A 94 -13.05 -18.36 -6.15
C ARG A 94 -13.47 -16.89 -6.24
N PHE A 95 -13.25 -16.17 -5.14
CA PHE A 95 -13.63 -14.77 -4.97
C PHE A 95 -13.07 -13.84 -6.07
N PRO A 96 -13.80 -12.78 -6.45
CA PRO A 96 -13.33 -11.81 -7.43
C PRO A 96 -12.23 -10.91 -6.83
N LEU A 97 -11.14 -10.73 -7.57
CA LEU A 97 -10.00 -9.91 -7.16
C LEU A 97 -10.39 -8.42 -6.93
N PRO A 98 -9.92 -7.77 -5.84
CA PRO A 98 -10.31 -6.42 -5.43
C PRO A 98 -10.08 -5.34 -6.50
N GLN A 99 -10.96 -4.34 -6.54
CA GLN A 99 -10.94 -3.29 -7.56
C GLN A 99 -10.73 -1.91 -6.95
N LEU A 100 -9.88 -1.11 -7.60
CA LEU A 100 -9.81 0.34 -7.40
C LEU A 100 -10.91 0.98 -8.24
N VAL A 101 -11.80 1.76 -7.63
CA VAL A 101 -12.95 2.39 -8.29
C VAL A 101 -13.00 3.89 -8.02
N ASP A 102 -13.52 4.67 -8.96
CA ASP A 102 -13.85 6.08 -8.72
C ASP A 102 -15.16 6.25 -7.94
N GLU A 103 -15.58 7.50 -7.72
CA GLU A 103 -16.81 7.88 -7.02
C GLU A 103 -18.08 7.30 -7.68
N GLY A 104 -18.09 7.15 -9.01
CA GLY A 104 -19.17 6.53 -9.78
C GLY A 104 -19.13 5.00 -9.83
N GLY A 105 -18.15 4.37 -9.18
CA GLY A 105 -17.98 2.91 -9.18
C GLY A 105 -17.29 2.36 -10.43
N ARG A 106 -16.82 3.23 -11.35
CA ARG A 106 -16.09 2.80 -12.54
C ARG A 106 -14.70 2.29 -12.12
N CYS A 107 -14.35 1.09 -12.58
CA CYS A 107 -13.05 0.49 -12.33
C CYS A 107 -11.92 1.37 -12.89
N LEU A 108 -10.87 1.52 -12.08
CA LEU A 108 -9.60 2.19 -12.39
C LEU A 108 -8.43 1.20 -12.40
N GLY A 109 -8.61 -0.02 -11.88
CA GLY A 109 -7.56 -1.04 -11.79
C GLY A 109 -7.95 -2.17 -10.85
N GLN A 110 -7.20 -3.27 -10.86
CA GLN A 110 -7.44 -4.46 -10.06
C GLN A 110 -6.18 -4.82 -9.26
N LEU A 111 -6.35 -5.33 -8.05
CA LEU A 111 -5.28 -5.85 -7.21
C LEU A 111 -5.05 -7.35 -7.56
N PRO A 112 -3.80 -7.86 -7.50
CA PRO A 112 -3.49 -9.22 -7.94
C PRO A 112 -3.83 -10.33 -6.93
N HIS A 113 -4.14 -9.95 -5.68
CA HIS A 113 -4.43 -10.82 -4.53
C HIS A 113 -5.72 -10.33 -3.85
N LEU A 114 -6.38 -11.18 -3.06
CA LEU A 114 -7.55 -10.80 -2.27
C LEU A 114 -7.21 -9.80 -1.15
N PHE A 115 -8.23 -9.15 -0.60
CA PHE A 115 -8.10 -8.15 0.47
C PHE A 115 -9.30 -8.22 1.42
N PRO A 116 -9.10 -8.20 2.75
CA PRO A 116 -7.81 -8.10 3.44
C PRO A 116 -7.02 -9.42 3.49
N VAL A 117 -7.70 -10.57 3.42
CA VAL A 117 -7.09 -11.92 3.58
C VAL A 117 -7.21 -12.72 2.28
N ASP A 118 -6.17 -13.49 1.98
CA ASP A 118 -6.07 -14.49 0.90
C ASP A 118 -5.42 -15.76 1.50
N PRO A 119 -6.16 -16.55 2.31
CA PRO A 119 -5.57 -17.47 3.30
C PRO A 119 -4.55 -18.47 2.71
N PRO A 120 -3.35 -18.60 3.30
CA PRO A 120 -2.95 -18.13 4.64
C PRO A 120 -2.30 -16.73 4.66
N GLU A 121 -2.44 -15.94 3.60
CA GLU A 121 -1.75 -14.65 3.42
C GLU A 121 -2.67 -13.44 3.68
N GLU A 122 -2.08 -12.26 3.94
CA GLU A 122 -2.81 -10.97 4.07
C GLU A 122 -2.23 -9.93 3.12
N LEU A 123 -3.07 -9.05 2.55
CA LEU A 123 -2.63 -8.00 1.62
C LEU A 123 -2.64 -6.60 2.27
N GLU A 124 -1.46 -6.02 2.50
CA GLU A 124 -1.33 -4.61 2.83
C GLU A 124 -1.34 -3.71 1.59
N VAL A 125 -2.28 -2.77 1.57
CA VAL A 125 -2.44 -1.74 0.54
C VAL A 125 -2.04 -0.38 1.11
N ARG A 126 -1.00 0.27 0.56
CA ARG A 126 -0.43 1.54 1.07
C ARG A 126 -0.44 2.65 0.00
N PRO A 127 -1.46 3.54 -0.02
CA PRO A 127 -1.60 4.61 -1.03
C PRO A 127 -0.63 5.79 -0.81
N GLY A 128 0.26 6.03 -1.78
CA GLY A 128 1.33 7.02 -1.73
C GLY A 128 1.21 8.18 -2.74
N ARG A 129 2.10 9.17 -2.57
CA ARG A 129 2.32 10.33 -3.46
C ARG A 129 1.04 10.95 -4.02
N TRP A 130 0.28 11.64 -3.19
CA TRP A 130 -1.04 12.15 -3.56
C TRP A 130 -1.01 13.41 -4.45
N ARG A 131 -1.92 13.46 -5.43
CA ARG A 131 -2.15 14.62 -6.31
C ARG A 131 -3.65 14.78 -6.60
N ALA A 132 -4.23 15.94 -6.29
CA ALA A 132 -5.63 16.31 -6.62
C ALA A 132 -6.73 15.30 -6.18
N GLY A 133 -6.49 14.55 -5.08
CA GLY A 133 -7.38 13.50 -4.57
C GLY A 133 -7.08 12.09 -5.11
N LEU A 134 -6.01 11.90 -5.87
CA LEU A 134 -5.58 10.60 -6.40
C LEU A 134 -4.19 10.21 -5.83
N PRO A 135 -4.00 9.01 -5.26
CA PRO A 135 -2.65 8.50 -5.00
C PRO A 135 -1.96 8.24 -6.35
N GLN A 136 -0.73 8.71 -6.56
CA GLN A 136 -0.01 8.47 -7.82
C GLN A 136 0.74 7.14 -7.84
N GLU A 137 0.95 6.54 -6.66
CA GLU A 137 1.40 5.15 -6.50
C GLU A 137 0.62 4.47 -5.37
N ILE A 138 0.36 3.16 -5.50
CA ILE A 138 -0.17 2.32 -4.43
C ILE A 138 0.81 1.15 -4.28
N GLN A 139 1.45 1.10 -3.12
CA GLN A 139 2.38 0.03 -2.76
C GLN A 139 1.58 -1.15 -2.22
N LEU A 140 1.97 -2.36 -2.61
CA LEU A 140 1.31 -3.61 -2.26
C LEU A 140 2.34 -4.55 -1.62
N GLN A 141 2.04 -5.04 -0.41
CA GLN A 141 2.88 -5.99 0.32
C GLN A 141 2.00 -7.13 0.81
N VAL A 142 2.40 -8.37 0.52
CA VAL A 142 1.76 -9.56 1.09
C VAL A 142 2.49 -9.91 2.38
N ARG A 143 1.72 -10.24 3.42
CA ARG A 143 2.20 -10.90 4.64
C ARG A 143 1.96 -12.39 4.49
N SER A 144 3.00 -13.20 4.71
CA SER A 144 2.92 -14.65 4.47
C SER A 144 3.60 -15.42 5.60
N PRO A 145 2.92 -16.41 6.24
CA PRO A 145 3.51 -17.28 7.24
C PRO A 145 4.38 -18.40 6.63
N ALA A 146 4.51 -18.47 5.30
CA ALA A 146 5.38 -19.42 4.63
C ALA A 146 6.87 -19.11 4.88
N ALA A 147 7.75 -20.09 4.66
CA ALA A 147 9.19 -19.94 4.91
C ALA A 147 9.89 -18.86 4.05
N GLY A 148 9.25 -18.36 2.98
CA GLY A 148 9.71 -17.20 2.21
C GLY A 148 9.41 -15.85 2.86
N GLY A 149 8.48 -15.80 3.82
CA GLY A 149 8.05 -14.59 4.52
C GLY A 149 7.33 -13.57 3.63
N ASP A 150 7.22 -12.35 4.15
CA ASP A 150 6.55 -11.24 3.47
C ASP A 150 7.22 -10.84 2.15
N TYR A 151 6.43 -10.64 1.10
CA TYR A 151 6.91 -10.22 -0.21
C TYR A 151 6.21 -8.97 -0.74
N ARG A 152 6.87 -8.25 -1.66
CA ARG A 152 6.32 -7.04 -2.30
C ARG A 152 5.83 -7.33 -3.70
N LEU A 153 4.62 -6.89 -3.98
CA LEU A 153 4.01 -6.97 -5.29
C LEU A 153 4.39 -5.76 -6.17
N PRO A 154 4.20 -5.84 -7.50
CA PRO A 154 4.33 -4.71 -8.41
C PRO A 154 3.57 -3.47 -7.90
N THR A 155 4.27 -2.35 -7.78
CA THR A 155 3.66 -1.09 -7.34
C THR A 155 2.74 -0.57 -8.43
N LEU A 156 1.45 -0.40 -8.10
CA LEU A 156 0.48 0.17 -9.01
C LEU A 156 0.74 1.68 -9.15
N ARG A 157 0.79 2.20 -10.38
CA ARG A 157 0.97 3.63 -10.66
C ARG A 157 -0.16 4.19 -11.50
N TRP A 158 -0.56 5.41 -11.18
CA TRP A 158 -1.57 6.13 -11.94
C TRP A 158 -1.02 6.59 -13.30
N ASP A 159 -1.57 6.09 -14.40
CA ASP A 159 -1.41 6.67 -15.72
C ASP A 159 -2.54 7.67 -16.01
N ALA A 160 -2.17 8.93 -16.16
CA ALA A 160 -3.11 10.01 -16.49
C ALA A 160 -3.66 9.93 -17.93
N LYS A 161 -3.02 9.19 -18.86
CA LYS A 161 -3.49 9.03 -20.25
C LYS A 161 -4.69 8.09 -20.31
N THR A 162 -4.52 6.85 -19.83
CA THR A 162 -5.58 5.84 -19.76
C THR A 162 -6.56 6.08 -18.60
N ARG A 163 -6.17 6.88 -17.59
CA ARG A 163 -6.89 7.09 -16.32
C ARG A 163 -7.09 5.80 -15.51
N HIS A 164 -6.06 4.96 -15.50
CA HIS A 164 -6.02 3.67 -14.81
C HIS A 164 -4.75 3.52 -13.96
N TYR A 165 -4.78 2.57 -13.02
CA TYR A 165 -3.64 2.08 -12.27
C TYR A 165 -3.01 0.90 -13.01
N LEU A 166 -1.72 1.03 -13.35
CA LEU A 166 -0.95 0.01 -14.06
C LEU A 166 0.14 -0.56 -13.13
N ALA A 167 0.34 -1.88 -13.18
CA ALA A 167 1.43 -2.51 -12.45
C ALA A 167 2.79 -2.07 -13.02
N THR A 168 3.61 -1.41 -12.19
CA THR A 168 5.00 -1.10 -12.56
C THR A 168 5.84 -2.35 -12.36
N PRO A 169 6.62 -2.82 -13.35
CA PRO A 169 7.51 -3.97 -13.16
C PRO A 169 8.42 -3.75 -11.95
N THR A 170 8.38 -4.68 -10.99
CA THR A 170 9.34 -4.68 -9.88
C THR A 170 10.69 -5.03 -10.45
N THR A 171 11.58 -4.03 -10.61
CA THR A 171 13.01 -4.30 -10.80
C THR A 171 13.45 -5.18 -9.62
N PRO A 172 13.97 -6.40 -9.84
CA PRO A 172 14.43 -7.23 -8.74
C PRO A 172 15.49 -6.47 -7.96
N SER A 173 15.29 -6.33 -6.64
CA SER A 173 16.39 -6.02 -5.74
C SER A 173 17.47 -7.07 -5.98
N ALA A 174 18.69 -6.64 -6.31
CA ALA A 174 19.77 -7.57 -6.61
C ALA A 174 19.95 -8.58 -5.46
N PRO A 175 20.21 -9.87 -5.74
CA PRO A 175 20.46 -10.84 -4.69
C PRO A 175 21.63 -10.36 -3.83
N SER A 176 21.43 -10.32 -2.51
CA SER A 176 22.47 -9.86 -1.58
C SER A 176 23.69 -10.77 -1.72
N PRO A 177 24.92 -10.22 -1.91
CA PRO A 177 26.09 -11.01 -2.29
C PRO A 177 26.69 -11.88 -1.15
N ASP A 178 25.99 -11.99 -0.02
CA ASP A 178 26.36 -12.80 1.15
C ASP A 178 25.56 -14.12 1.23
N GLN A 179 25.52 -14.87 0.13
CA GLN A 179 25.25 -16.31 0.18
C GLN A 179 26.58 -17.05 0.27
N ASP A 180 27.01 -17.28 1.51
CA ASP A 180 28.21 -18.02 1.90
C ASP A 180 28.34 -19.34 1.11
N LYS A 181 29.42 -19.46 0.33
CA LYS A 181 29.77 -20.69 -0.38
C LYS A 181 30.70 -21.56 0.48
N THR A 182 30.16 -22.04 1.60
CA THR A 182 30.76 -23.13 2.37
C THR A 182 30.18 -24.47 1.90
N PRO A 183 30.88 -25.23 1.04
CA PRO A 183 30.49 -26.60 0.73
C PRO A 183 30.78 -27.50 1.94
N CYS A 184 29.75 -28.17 2.46
CA CYS A 184 29.94 -29.20 3.48
C CYS A 184 30.63 -30.46 2.89
N PRO A 185 31.43 -31.18 3.69
CA PRO A 185 32.05 -32.45 3.32
C PRO A 185 31.06 -33.63 3.32
#